data_AF-Q754A2-F1
#
_entry.id   AF-Q754A2-F1
#
_cell.length_a   1.000
_cell.length_b   1.000
_cell.length_c   1.000
_cell.angle_alpha   90.00
_cell.angle_beta   90.00
_cell.angle_gamma   90.00
#
_symmetry.space_group_name_H-M   'P 1'
#
loop_
_entity.id
_entity.type
_entity.pdbx_description
1 polymer ?
#
loop_
_entity_poly.entity_id
_entity_poly.type
_entity_poly.pdbx_seq_one_letter_code
_entity_poly.pdbx_strand_id
1 'polypeptide(L)'
;MKHMSKEEIVAVLKLASRILAVVLFCNVGFKLVKRHFFPYLYYWLMSSSDELYGVLWWQRFSSLEQLIWRLVDYIEINYDIEMPNHV
;
A
#
# COMPACT_ATOMS: atom_id res chain seq x y z
N MET A 1 0.42 -41.70 -16.12
CA MET A 1 -0.63 -40.65 -15.97
C MET A 1 -1.38 -40.95 -14.67
N LYS A 2 -1.20 -40.13 -13.61
CA LYS A 2 -1.90 -40.34 -12.34
C LYS A 2 -3.36 -39.95 -12.54
N HIS A 3 -4.26 -40.93 -12.51
CA HIS A 3 -5.69 -40.71 -12.70
C HIS A 3 -6.24 -40.11 -11.40
N MET A 4 -6.33 -38.78 -11.33
CA MET A 4 -6.94 -38.12 -10.17
C MET A 4 -8.42 -38.46 -10.13
N SER A 5 -8.91 -38.87 -8.95
CA SER A 5 -10.33 -39.13 -8.75
C SER A 5 -11.13 -37.84 -8.95
N LYS A 6 -12.38 -37.94 -9.40
CA LYS A 6 -13.27 -36.77 -9.58
C LYS A 6 -13.38 -35.94 -8.30
N GLU A 7 -13.31 -36.61 -7.15
CA GLU A 7 -13.34 -35.99 -5.82
C GLU A 7 -12.09 -35.14 -5.53
N GLU A 8 -10.90 -35.61 -5.94
CA GLU A 8 -9.64 -34.88 -5.79
C GLU A 8 -9.61 -33.63 -6.68
N ILE A 9 -10.14 -33.73 -7.90
CA ILE A 9 -10.23 -32.60 -8.83
C ILE A 9 -11.13 -31.50 -8.25
N VAL A 10 -12.29 -31.88 -7.68
CA VAL A 10 -13.21 -30.93 -7.04
C VAL A 10 -12.56 -30.28 -5.81
N ALA A 11 -11.79 -31.05 -5.02
CA ALA A 11 -11.07 -30.52 -3.86
C ALA A 11 -10.01 -29.49 -4.24
N VAL A 12 -9.19 -29.78 -5.27
CA VAL A 12 -8.17 -28.85 -5.78
C VAL A 12 -8.82 -27.59 -6.36
N LEU A 13 -9.93 -27.73 -7.08
CA LEU A 13 -10.63 -26.59 -7.66
C LEU A 13 -11.22 -25.67 -6.58
N LYS A 14 -11.77 -26.24 -5.50
CA LYS A 14 -12.23 -25.47 -4.32
C LYS A 14 -11.09 -24.75 -3.61
N LEU A 15 -9.92 -25.38 -3.51
CA LEU A 15 -8.75 -24.76 -2.89
C LEU A 15 -8.24 -23.60 -3.76
N ALA A 16 -8.10 -23.84 -5.06
CA ALA A 16 -7.65 -22.86 -6.03
C ALA A 16 -8.59 -21.64 -6.08
N SER A 17 -9.91 -21.86 -6.07
CA SER A 17 -10.89 -20.76 -6.05
C SER A 17 -10.84 -19.94 -4.76
N ARG A 18 -10.61 -20.58 -3.60
CA ARG A 18 -10.38 -19.87 -2.34
C ARG A 18 -9.12 -19.03 -2.37
N ILE A 19 -8.01 -19.57 -2.87
CA ILE A 19 -6.74 -18.85 -2.99
C ILE A 19 -6.90 -17.66 -3.94
N LEU A 20 -7.50 -17.87 -5.11
CA LEU A 20 -7.80 -16.82 -6.07
C LEU A 20 -8.66 -15.72 -5.46
N ALA A 21 -9.70 -16.08 -4.70
CA ALA A 21 -10.55 -15.11 -4.02
C ALA A 21 -9.79 -14.28 -2.98
N VAL A 22 -8.92 -14.90 -2.18
CA VAL A 22 -8.06 -14.19 -1.22
C VAL A 22 -7.09 -13.25 -1.93
N VAL A 23 -6.44 -13.71 -3.00
CA VAL A 23 -5.53 -12.88 -3.80
C VAL A 23 -6.27 -11.69 -4.41
N LEU A 24 -7.48 -11.89 -4.93
CA LEU A 24 -8.33 -10.82 -5.45
C LEU A 24 -8.71 -9.81 -4.36
N PHE A 25 -9.09 -10.30 -3.18
CA PHE A 25 -9.44 -9.44 -2.05
C PHE A 25 -8.24 -8.62 -1.60
N CYS A 26 -7.06 -9.23 -1.50
CA CYS A 26 -5.82 -8.52 -1.22
C CYS A 26 -5.51 -7.50 -2.31
N ASN A 27 -5.64 -7.84 -3.60
CA ASN A 27 -5.34 -6.93 -4.71
C ASN A 27 -6.28 -5.71 -4.69
N VAL A 28 -7.57 -5.92 -4.48
CA VAL A 28 -8.57 -4.86 -4.35
C VAL A 28 -8.31 -4.02 -3.10
N GLY A 29 -8.03 -4.65 -1.96
CA GLY A 29 -7.64 -3.99 -0.72
C GLY A 29 -6.40 -3.13 -0.91
N PHE A 30 -5.36 -3.66 -1.54
CA PHE A 30 -4.16 -2.91 -1.90
C PHE A 30 -4.51 -1.74 -2.82
N LYS A 31 -5.33 -1.90 -3.87
CA LYS A 31 -5.72 -0.78 -4.75
C LYS A 31 -6.49 0.31 -4.00
N LEU A 32 -7.39 -0.06 -3.08
CA LEU A 32 -8.16 0.87 -2.26
C LEU A 32 -7.27 1.61 -1.27
N VAL A 33 -6.40 0.87 -0.57
CA VAL A 33 -5.36 1.44 0.31
C VAL A 33 -4.48 2.37 -0.53
N LYS A 34 -3.97 1.94 -1.68
CA LYS A 34 -3.16 2.81 -2.54
C LYS A 34 -3.91 4.10 -2.92
N ARG A 35 -5.20 4.02 -3.26
CA ARG A 35 -5.96 5.21 -3.69
C ARG A 35 -6.27 6.20 -2.56
N HIS A 36 -6.56 5.72 -1.35
CA HIS A 36 -7.04 6.60 -0.26
C HIS A 36 -6.01 6.77 0.86
N PHE A 37 -5.25 5.72 1.15
CA PHE A 37 -4.26 5.72 2.22
C PHE A 37 -2.99 6.47 1.82
N PHE A 38 -2.53 6.42 0.57
CA PHE A 38 -1.31 7.16 0.17
C PHE A 38 -1.40 8.68 0.31
N PRO A 39 -2.45 9.37 -0.17
CA PRO A 39 -2.56 10.82 0.04
C PRO A 39 -2.75 11.17 1.52
N TYR A 40 -3.49 10.36 2.28
CA TYR A 40 -3.64 10.54 3.72
C TYR A 40 -2.31 10.33 4.47
N LEU A 41 -1.55 9.32 4.07
CA LEU A 41 -0.24 9.00 4.64
C LEU A 41 0.75 10.12 4.31
N TYR A 42 0.77 10.63 3.08
CA TYR A 42 1.55 11.82 2.72
C TYR A 42 1.21 13.02 3.62
N TYR A 43 -0.08 13.33 3.78
CA TYR A 43 -0.52 14.42 4.64
C TYR A 43 -0.13 14.22 6.11
N TRP A 44 -0.35 13.02 6.67
CA TRP A 44 0.02 12.69 8.05
C TRP A 44 1.54 12.78 8.29
N LEU A 45 2.30 12.34 7.30
CA LEU A 45 3.75 12.30 7.32
C LEU A 45 4.38 13.70 7.19
N MET A 46 3.68 14.62 6.50
CA MET A 46 4.05 16.03 6.36
C MET A 46 3.48 16.92 7.47
N SER A 47 2.32 16.59 8.07
CA SER A 47 1.68 17.41 9.11
C SER A 47 2.30 17.25 10.48
N SER A 48 2.97 16.13 10.74
CA SER A 48 3.57 15.80 12.05
C SER A 48 5.00 16.36 12.17
N SER A 49 5.18 17.65 11.89
CA SER A 49 6.42 18.34 12.24
C SER A 49 6.39 18.70 13.73
N ASP A 50 7.48 18.43 14.44
CA ASP A 50 7.64 18.94 15.80
C ASP A 50 7.87 20.45 15.66
N GLU A 51 6.86 21.27 15.96
CA GLU A 51 6.86 22.73 15.76
C GLU A 51 8.10 23.42 16.37
N LEU A 52 8.72 22.78 17.36
CA LEU A 52 9.87 23.30 18.09
C LEU A 52 11.18 23.25 17.29
N TYR A 53 11.29 22.37 16.29
CA TYR A 53 12.54 22.17 15.54
C TYR A 53 12.40 22.24 14.02
N GLY A 54 11.17 22.25 13.48
CA GLY A 54 10.96 22.20 12.03
C GLY A 54 11.48 20.90 11.39
N VAL A 55 11.73 19.88 12.21
CA VAL A 55 12.19 18.55 11.79
C VAL A 55 11.01 17.60 11.88
N LEU A 56 10.77 16.82 10.83
CA LEU A 56 9.70 15.83 10.82
C LEU A 56 10.03 14.71 11.81
N TRP A 57 9.04 14.21 12.55
CA TRP A 57 9.25 13.21 13.60
C TRP A 57 10.01 11.96 13.14
N TRP A 58 9.83 11.58 11.87
CA TRP A 58 10.47 10.44 11.25
C TRP A 58 11.90 10.70 10.77
N GLN A 59 12.30 11.97 10.55
CA GLN A 59 13.68 12.34 10.26
C GLN A 59 14.61 12.15 11.46
N ARG A 60 14.05 11.93 12.65
CA ARG A 60 14.82 11.59 13.85
C ARG A 60 15.54 10.24 13.73
N PHE A 61 15.09 9.37 12.83
CA PHE A 61 15.67 8.05 12.61
C PHE A 61 16.23 7.94 11.20
N SER A 62 17.56 7.90 11.09
CA SER A 62 18.26 7.92 9.78
C SER A 62 17.86 6.75 8.85
N SER A 63 17.51 5.58 9.40
CA SER A 63 17.03 4.45 8.60
C SER A 63 15.60 4.62 8.09
N LEU A 64 14.74 5.32 8.85
CA LEU A 64 13.36 5.61 8.44
C LEU A 64 13.33 6.75 7.43
N GLU A 65 14.23 7.72 7.56
CA GLU A 65 14.34 8.85 6.65
C GLU A 65 14.47 8.43 5.18
N GLN A 66 15.42 7.56 4.86
CA GLN A 66 15.60 7.09 3.48
C GLN A 66 14.41 6.27 2.96
N LEU A 67 13.78 5.48 3.83
CA LEU A 67 12.66 4.62 3.45
C LEU A 67 11.41 5.46 3.19
N ILE A 68 11.18 6.46 4.02
CA ILE A 68 10.06 7.38 3.93
C ILE A 68 10.23 8.33 2.75
N TRP A 69 11.43 8.86 2.48
CA TRP A 69 11.69 9.66 1.28
C TRP A 69 11.43 8.87 -0.01
N ARG A 70 11.90 7.63 -0.10
CA ARG A 70 11.56 6.77 -1.25
C ARG A 70 10.06 6.53 -1.39
N LEU A 71 9.35 6.47 -0.27
CA LEU A 71 7.92 6.26 -0.25
C LEU A 71 7.18 7.54 -0.69
N VAL A 72 7.62 8.71 -0.24
CA VAL A 72 7.12 10.02 -0.68
C VAL A 72 7.37 10.23 -2.17
N ASP A 73 8.60 10.02 -2.64
CA ASP A 73 8.95 10.10 -4.07
C ASP A 73 8.08 9.16 -4.90
N TYR A 74 7.85 7.93 -4.41
CA TYR A 74 6.98 6.98 -5.11
C TYR A 74 5.53 7.48 -5.15
N ILE A 75 5.01 8.08 -4.08
CA ILE A 75 3.67 8.65 -4.08
C ILE A 75 3.60 9.82 -5.07
N GLU A 76 4.55 10.75 -5.03
CA GLU A 76 4.58 11.95 -5.89
C GLU A 76 4.70 11.59 -7.39
N ILE A 77 5.47 10.55 -7.73
CA ILE A 77 5.62 10.09 -9.12
C ILE A 77 4.36 9.34 -9.62
N ASN A 78 3.70 8.56 -8.76
CA ASN A 78 2.59 7.69 -9.17
C ASN A 78 1.21 8.33 -9.00
N TYR A 79 1.11 9.30 -8.11
CA TYR A 79 -0.07 10.08 -7.84
C TYR A 79 0.38 11.51 -8.06
N ASP A 80 -0.03 12.07 -9.20
CA ASP A 80 0.01 13.51 -9.43
C ASP A 80 -0.84 14.13 -8.32
N ILE A 81 -0.21 14.43 -7.18
CA ILE A 81 -0.86 15.12 -6.08
C ILE A 81 -1.04 16.52 -6.64
N GLU A 82 -2.15 16.73 -7.35
CA GLU A 82 -2.71 18.05 -7.62
C GLU A 82 -2.90 18.68 -6.24
N MET A 83 -1.86 19.37 -5.76
CA MET A 83 -1.99 20.22 -4.59
C MET A 83 -3.11 21.19 -4.96
N PRO A 84 -4.23 21.21 -4.20
CA PRO A 84 -5.29 22.14 -4.48
C PRO A 84 -4.67 23.53 -4.34
N ASN A 85 -4.52 24.21 -5.47
CA ASN A 85 -4.11 25.60 -5.55
C ASN A 85 -5.12 26.42 -4.74
N HIS A 86 -4.82 26.66 -3.47
CA HIS A 86 -5.42 27.76 -2.73
C HIS A 86 -4.81 29.05 -3.26
N VAL A 87 -5.42 29.58 -4.31
CA VAL A 87 -5.34 30.99 -4.72
C VAL A 87 -6.71 31.61 -4.49
#